data_AF-A0A061RYM6-F1
#
_entry.id   AF-A0A061RYM6-F1
#
_cell.length_a   1.000
_cell.length_b   1.000
_cell.length_c   1.000
_cell.angle_alpha   90.00
_cell.angle_beta   90.00
_cell.angle_gamma   90.00
#
_symmetry.space_group_name_H-M   'P 1'
#
loop_
_entity.id
_entity.type
_entity.pdbx_description
1 polymer ?
#
loop_
_entity_poly.entity_id
_entity_poly.type
_entity_poly.pdbx_seq_one_letter_code
_entity_poly.pdbx_strand_id
1 'polypeptide(L)'
;AAGFPDPASAPGVLRDVHWQVLDSQESPLWDVEPTFVVMLDPQVEVVRQIEVFQAYHPDRRMRVYFLYYSKSSEKQKYTAVLKQELSVFDELIKMKGYMLIPSASSNRALARPLAGRGPADSSPYHPGADPHAELSNALTRKGR
;
A
#
# COMPACT_ATOMS: atom_id res chain seq x y z
N ALA A 1 -4.52 -10.11 -42.32
CA ALA A 1 -5.39 -9.18 -41.60
C ALA A 1 -6.82 -9.65 -41.76
N ALA A 2 -7.27 -10.56 -40.88
CA ALA A 2 -8.68 -10.90 -40.76
C ALA A 2 -9.13 -10.21 -39.47
N GLY A 3 -9.83 -9.08 -39.62
CA GLY A 3 -10.46 -8.41 -38.50
C GLY A 3 -11.45 -9.36 -37.84
N PHE A 4 -11.57 -9.26 -36.51
CA PHE A 4 -12.65 -9.92 -35.79
C PHE A 4 -13.98 -9.59 -36.50
N PRO A 5 -14.82 -10.58 -36.81
CA PRO A 5 -16.10 -10.31 -37.46
C PRO A 5 -16.91 -9.37 -36.57
N ASP A 6 -17.56 -8.39 -37.21
CA ASP A 6 -18.45 -7.45 -36.53
C ASP A 6 -19.50 -8.25 -35.74
N PRO A 7 -19.52 -8.16 -34.39
CA PRO A 7 -20.44 -8.92 -33.56
C PRO A 7 -21.90 -8.56 -33.87
N ALA A 8 -22.19 -7.44 -34.55
CA ALA A 8 -23.53 -7.10 -34.99
C ALA A 8 -24.02 -7.91 -36.22
N SER A 9 -23.13 -8.61 -36.93
CA SER A 9 -23.46 -9.25 -38.22
C SER A 9 -23.93 -10.72 -38.13
N ALA A 10 -23.84 -11.35 -36.96
CA ALA A 10 -24.21 -12.77 -36.80
C ALA A 10 -25.70 -12.93 -36.37
N PRO A 11 -26.51 -13.74 -37.10
CA PRO A 11 -27.88 -14.03 -36.68
C PRO A 11 -27.88 -14.88 -35.40
N GLY A 12 -28.43 -14.33 -34.31
CA GLY A 12 -28.46 -14.97 -32.98
C GLY A 12 -27.58 -14.31 -31.93
N VAL A 13 -26.96 -13.17 -32.25
CA VAL A 13 -26.19 -12.37 -31.28
C VAL A 13 -27.12 -11.95 -30.15
N LEU A 14 -26.76 -12.40 -28.95
CA LEU A 14 -27.40 -11.99 -27.70
C LEU A 14 -27.38 -10.46 -27.66
N ARG A 15 -28.53 -9.83 -27.88
CA ARG A 15 -28.66 -8.36 -27.97
C ARG A 15 -28.18 -7.65 -26.71
N ASP A 16 -28.15 -8.37 -25.60
CA ASP A 16 -27.79 -7.88 -24.28
C ASP A 16 -26.34 -8.26 -23.89
N VAL A 17 -25.50 -8.64 -24.86
CA VAL A 17 -24.06 -8.94 -24.64
C VAL A 17 -23.19 -7.81 -25.16
N HIS A 18 -22.48 -7.17 -24.23
CA HIS A 18 -21.51 -6.15 -24.51
C HIS A 18 -20.09 -6.73 -24.44
N TRP A 19 -19.33 -6.59 -25.51
CA TRP A 19 -17.94 -7.01 -25.59
C TRP A 19 -17.02 -5.82 -25.34
N GLN A 20 -16.04 -6.00 -24.46
CA GLN A 20 -15.03 -4.98 -24.19
C GLN A 20 -13.65 -5.54 -24.51
N VAL A 21 -12.85 -4.72 -25.19
CA VAL A 21 -11.44 -4.99 -25.45
C VAL A 21 -10.62 -4.57 -24.23
N LEU A 22 -9.62 -5.38 -23.88
CA LEU A 22 -8.87 -5.30 -22.62
C LEU A 22 -8.12 -3.97 -22.41
N ASP A 23 -7.67 -3.36 -23.50
CA ASP A 23 -6.90 -2.11 -23.56
C ASP A 23 -7.78 -0.87 -23.75
N SER A 24 -9.11 -1.00 -23.72
CA SER A 24 -10.02 0.14 -23.70
C SER A 24 -9.96 0.89 -22.37
N GLN A 25 -9.80 2.21 -22.42
CA GLN A 25 -9.72 3.08 -21.24
C GLN A 25 -11.09 3.30 -20.58
N GLU A 26 -12.18 3.18 -21.34
CA GLU A 26 -13.53 3.44 -20.85
C GLU A 26 -14.17 2.18 -20.29
N SER A 27 -14.74 2.30 -19.09
CA SER A 27 -15.45 1.21 -18.41
C SER A 27 -16.93 1.26 -18.77
N PRO A 28 -17.49 0.25 -19.48
CA PRO A 28 -18.88 0.23 -19.92
C PRO A 28 -19.84 -0.06 -18.76
N LEU A 29 -19.34 -0.29 -17.54
CA LEU A 29 -20.14 -0.73 -16.39
C LEU A 29 -21.27 0.24 -16.07
N TRP A 30 -21.04 1.55 -16.21
CA TRP A 30 -22.02 2.59 -15.90
C TRP A 30 -23.12 2.72 -16.95
N ASP A 31 -22.81 2.44 -18.21
CA ASP A 31 -23.78 2.53 -19.30
C ASP A 31 -24.59 1.23 -19.42
N VAL A 32 -23.94 0.09 -19.19
CA VAL A 32 -24.53 -1.25 -19.37
C VAL A 32 -25.22 -1.75 -18.11
N GLU A 33 -24.78 -1.32 -16.92
CA GLU A 33 -25.25 -1.79 -15.61
C GLU A 33 -25.40 -3.32 -15.51
N PRO A 34 -24.32 -4.11 -15.75
CA PRO A 34 -24.45 -5.54 -15.96
C PRO A 34 -24.82 -6.31 -14.68
N THR A 35 -25.67 -7.33 -14.82
CA THR A 35 -25.92 -8.34 -13.76
C THR A 35 -24.87 -9.45 -13.77
N PHE A 36 -24.28 -9.72 -14.93
CA PHE A 36 -23.29 -10.78 -15.15
C PHE A 36 -22.08 -10.23 -15.89
N VAL A 37 -20.88 -10.57 -15.42
CA VAL A 37 -19.62 -10.22 -16.08
C VAL A 37 -18.80 -11.50 -16.25
N VAL A 38 -18.29 -11.73 -17.47
CA VAL A 38 -17.40 -12.86 -17.78
C VAL A 38 -16.07 -12.32 -18.26
N MET A 39 -15.01 -12.54 -17.49
CA MET A 39 -13.66 -12.08 -17.80
C MET A 39 -12.86 -13.23 -18.40
N LEU A 40 -12.49 -13.11 -19.68
CA LEU A 40 -11.67 -14.10 -20.41
C LEU A 40 -10.18 -13.98 -20.08
N ASP A 41 -9.72 -12.77 -19.78
CA ASP A 41 -8.37 -12.50 -19.29
C ASP A 41 -8.47 -11.61 -18.03
N PRO A 42 -8.22 -12.16 -16.83
CA PRO A 42 -8.35 -11.39 -15.60
C PRO A 42 -7.24 -10.34 -15.47
N GLN A 43 -7.64 -9.08 -15.36
CA GLN A 43 -6.78 -7.95 -15.01
C GLN A 43 -7.21 -7.30 -13.70
N VAL A 44 -6.22 -6.85 -12.92
CA VAL A 44 -6.47 -6.27 -11.59
C VAL A 44 -7.23 -4.95 -11.72
N GLU A 45 -6.92 -4.16 -12.73
CA GLU A 45 -7.54 -2.88 -13.03
C GLU A 45 -9.05 -3.01 -13.24
N VAL A 46 -9.48 -3.98 -14.05
CA VAL A 46 -10.90 -4.25 -14.33
C VAL A 46 -11.62 -4.76 -13.08
N VAL A 47 -10.98 -5.63 -12.29
CA VAL A 47 -11.56 -6.10 -11.02
C VAL A 47 -11.82 -4.93 -10.07
N ARG A 48 -10.87 -3.99 -9.94
CA ARG A 48 -11.08 -2.79 -9.10
C ARG A 48 -12.21 -1.90 -9.62
N GLN A 49 -12.36 -1.74 -10.95
CA GLN A 49 -13.49 -1.00 -11.52
C GLN A 49 -14.83 -1.65 -11.15
N ILE A 50 -14.90 -2.99 -11.22
CA ILE A 50 -16.09 -3.75 -10.83
C ILE A 50 -16.40 -3.59 -9.34
N GLU A 51 -15.38 -3.68 -8.48
CA GLU A 51 -15.54 -3.48 -7.03
C GLU A 51 -16.12 -2.09 -6.71
N VAL A 52 -15.57 -1.05 -7.35
CA VAL A 52 -16.08 0.32 -7.20
C VAL A 52 -17.52 0.39 -7.69
N PHE A 53 -17.84 -0.12 -8.88
CA PHE A 53 -19.20 -0.13 -9.41
C PHE A 53 -20.19 -0.84 -8.47
N GLN A 54 -19.82 -2.00 -7.93
CA GLN A 54 -20.66 -2.75 -6.99
C GLN A 54 -20.84 -2.02 -5.65
N ALA A 55 -19.83 -1.26 -5.19
CA ALA A 55 -19.93 -0.43 -4.00
C ALA A 55 -20.93 0.74 -4.16
N TYR A 56 -21.06 1.30 -5.37
CA TYR A 56 -22.07 2.31 -5.68
C TYR A 56 -23.49 1.75 -5.81
N HIS A 57 -23.63 0.43 -6.01
CA HIS A 57 -24.92 -0.24 -6.22
C HIS A 57 -25.14 -1.38 -5.21
N PRO A 58 -25.19 -1.10 -3.90
CA PRO A 58 -25.29 -2.14 -2.86
C PRO A 58 -26.56 -2.99 -2.96
N ASP A 59 -27.62 -2.44 -3.57
CA ASP A 59 -28.94 -3.06 -3.69
C ASP A 59 -29.00 -4.11 -4.82
N ARG A 60 -28.02 -4.09 -5.73
CA ARG A 60 -27.96 -4.96 -6.92
C ARG A 60 -26.79 -5.92 -6.76
N ARG A 61 -27.03 -7.23 -6.94
CA ARG A 61 -25.94 -8.22 -6.90
C ARG A 61 -25.41 -8.49 -8.31
N MET A 62 -24.16 -8.12 -8.56
CA MET A 62 -23.42 -8.51 -9.76
C MET A 62 -22.76 -9.88 -9.56
N ARG A 63 -22.78 -10.74 -10.59
CA ARG A 63 -22.07 -12.04 -10.61
C ARG A 63 -20.92 -11.98 -11.60
N VAL A 64 -19.70 -12.16 -11.09
CA VAL A 64 -18.47 -12.11 -11.89
C VAL A 64 -17.90 -13.52 -12.04
N TYR A 65 -17.58 -13.90 -13.27
CA TYR A 65 -16.95 -15.17 -13.60
C TYR A 65 -15.59 -14.92 -14.21
N PHE A 66 -14.58 -15.62 -13.69
CA PHE A 66 -13.24 -15.63 -14.24
C PHE A 66 -13.03 -16.90 -15.05
N LEU A 67 -12.66 -16.76 -16.32
CA LEU A 67 -12.24 -17.88 -17.15
C LEU A 67 -10.74 -17.77 -17.36
N TYR A 68 -10.00 -18.77 -16.90
CA TYR A 68 -8.57 -18.88 -17.18
C TYR A 68 -8.15 -20.35 -17.14
N TYR A 69 -7.09 -20.69 -17.89
CA TYR A 69 -6.48 -22.01 -17.78
C TYR A 69 -5.64 -22.10 -16.49
N SER A 70 -5.66 -23.25 -15.82
CA SER A 70 -5.03 -23.41 -14.50
C SER A 70 -3.52 -23.14 -14.50
N LYS A 71 -2.83 -23.40 -15.62
CA LYS A 71 -1.39 -23.21 -15.85
C LYS A 71 -1.10 -22.09 -16.86
N SER A 72 -2.01 -21.13 -16.99
CA SER A 72 -1.87 -20.04 -17.95
C SER A 72 -0.92 -18.94 -17.44
N SER A 73 -0.25 -18.27 -18.37
CA SER A 73 0.60 -17.11 -18.10
C SER A 73 -0.21 -15.92 -17.59
N GLU A 74 -1.45 -15.77 -18.05
CA GLU A 74 -2.38 -14.72 -17.66
C GLU A 74 -2.68 -14.83 -16.15
N LYS A 75 -3.02 -16.03 -15.68
CA LYS A 75 -3.23 -16.30 -14.26
C LYS A 75 -2.00 -15.99 -13.42
N GLN A 76 -0.82 -16.38 -13.90
CA GLN A 76 0.44 -16.12 -13.20
C GLN A 76 0.71 -14.62 -13.10
N LYS A 77 0.53 -13.88 -14.21
CA LYS A 77 0.68 -12.43 -14.26
C LYS A 77 -0.27 -11.73 -13.28
N TYR A 78 -1.56 -12.06 -13.32
CA TYR A 78 -2.57 -11.53 -12.41
C TYR A 78 -2.17 -11.74 -10.93
N THR A 79 -1.79 -12.97 -10.58
CA THR A 79 -1.38 -13.32 -9.21
C THR A 79 -0.10 -12.58 -8.79
N ALA A 80 0.87 -12.44 -9.71
CA ALA A 80 2.13 -11.75 -9.43
C ALA A 80 1.90 -10.26 -9.12
N VAL A 81 1.06 -9.59 -9.91
CA VAL A 81 0.70 -8.17 -9.69
C VAL A 81 0.07 -7.99 -8.30
N LEU A 82 -0.91 -8.81 -7.94
CA LEU A 82 -1.55 -8.73 -6.62
C LEU A 82 -0.57 -8.96 -5.47
N LYS A 83 0.31 -9.95 -5.58
CA LYS A 83 1.32 -10.22 -4.54
C LYS A 83 2.30 -9.06 -4.38
N GLN A 84 2.74 -8.48 -5.49
CA GLN A 84 3.63 -7.32 -5.47
C GLN A 84 2.94 -6.12 -4.83
N GLU A 85 1.71 -5.83 -5.24
CA GLU A 85 0.92 -4.74 -4.67
C GLU A 85 0.73 -4.90 -3.16
N LEU A 86 0.36 -6.09 -2.69
CA LEU A 86 0.21 -6.38 -1.27
C LEU A 86 1.54 -6.20 -0.51
N SER A 87 2.66 -6.67 -1.07
CA SER A 87 3.99 -6.48 -0.46
C SER A 87 4.35 -4.99 -0.33
N VAL A 88 4.07 -4.20 -1.36
CA VAL A 88 4.33 -2.75 -1.34
C VAL A 88 3.44 -2.06 -0.30
N PHE A 89 2.17 -2.44 -0.19
CA PHE A 89 1.28 -1.89 0.83
C PHE A 89 1.76 -2.23 2.25
N ASP A 90 2.19 -3.46 2.51
CA ASP A 90 2.72 -3.86 3.80
C ASP A 90 3.96 -3.05 4.20
N GLU A 91 4.86 -2.78 3.25
CA GLU A 91 6.03 -1.94 3.45
C GLU A 91 5.65 -0.49 3.76
N LEU A 92 4.71 0.08 3.01
CA LEU A 92 4.21 1.44 3.24
C LEU A 92 3.54 1.58 4.61
N ILE A 93 2.77 0.59 5.04
CA ILE A 93 2.12 0.56 6.35
C ILE A 93 3.18 0.56 7.46
N LYS A 94 4.21 -0.29 7.35
CA LYS A 94 5.33 -0.35 8.30
C LYS A 94 6.08 0.98 8.37
N MET A 95 6.46 1.54 7.22
CA MET A 95 7.17 2.81 7.14
C MET A 95 6.37 3.95 7.80
N LYS A 96 5.07 4.04 7.53
CA LYS A 96 4.18 5.02 8.15
C LYS A 96 4.11 4.85 9.67
N GLY A 97 4.16 3.62 10.18
CA GLY A 97 4.20 3.32 11.62
C GLY A 97 5.48 3.81 12.31
N TYR A 98 6.63 3.81 11.63
CA TYR A 98 7.90 4.31 12.17
C TYR A 98 8.07 5.83 12.01
N MET A 99 7.32 6.46 11.12
CA MET A 99 7.36 7.91 10.90
C MET A 99 6.54 8.66 11.96
N LEU A 100 6.92 8.51 13.23
CA LEU A 100 6.49 9.39 14.31
C LEU A 100 7.23 10.72 14.16
N ILE A 101 6.63 11.70 13.48
CA ILE A 101 7.09 13.08 13.51
C ILE A 101 6.92 13.56 14.96
N PRO A 102 7.99 13.94 15.68
CA PRO A 102 7.82 14.61 16.96
C PRO A 102 7.03 15.89 16.70
N SER A 103 5.76 15.91 17.08
CA SER A 103 5.00 17.16 17.06
C SER A 103 5.77 18.17 17.93
N ALA A 104 5.87 19.42 17.48
CA ALA A 104 6.64 20.47 18.15
C ALA A 104 6.29 20.66 19.64
N SER A 105 5.16 20.12 20.09
CA SER A 105 4.74 19.95 21.49
C SER A 105 5.66 19.07 22.34
N SER A 106 6.44 18.15 21.75
CA SER A 106 7.39 17.29 22.47
C SER A 106 8.61 18.06 23.01
N ASN A 107 8.94 19.22 22.44
CA ASN A 107 10.03 20.07 22.94
C ASN A 107 9.71 20.82 24.23
N ARG A 108 8.45 20.83 24.69
CA ARG A 108 8.09 21.54 25.93
C ARG A 108 8.39 20.73 27.20
N ALA A 109 8.60 19.41 27.07
CA ALA A 109 8.96 18.55 28.19
C ALA A 109 10.47 18.59 28.53
N LEU A 110 11.32 18.98 27.57
CA LEU A 110 12.77 19.13 27.78
C LEU A 110 13.19 20.53 28.23
N ALA A 111 12.28 21.52 28.14
CA ALA A 111 12.49 22.89 28.61
C ALA A 111 11.76 23.15 29.93
N ARG A 112 12.04 22.38 30.98
CA ARG A 112 11.73 22.82 32.34
C ARG A 112 12.96 23.53 32.90
N PRO A 113 12.97 24.87 33.02
CA PRO A 113 14.07 25.56 33.65
C PRO A 113 14.06 25.17 35.14
N LEU A 114 15.22 24.75 35.65
CA LEU A 114 15.49 24.59 37.07
C LEU A 114 15.49 25.96 37.74
N ALA A 115 14.31 26.56 37.88
CA ALA A 115 14.10 27.80 38.62
C ALA A 115 13.63 27.45 40.04
N GLY A 116 14.51 27.68 41.02
CA GLY A 116 14.11 27.90 42.41
C GLY A 116 14.43 26.79 43.41
N ARG A 117 15.69 26.72 43.86
CA ARG A 117 16.02 26.39 45.25
C ARG A 117 17.30 27.13 45.64
N GLY A 118 17.16 28.31 46.26
CA GLY A 118 18.30 29.09 46.78
C GLY A 118 18.74 28.61 48.18
N PRO A 119 19.41 29.48 48.96
CA PRO A 119 20.59 30.28 48.65
C PRO A 119 21.88 29.57 49.15
N ALA A 120 23.02 30.21 48.90
CA ALA A 120 24.37 29.73 49.18
C ALA A 120 24.59 29.19 50.60
N ASP A 121 25.16 27.98 50.66
CA ASP A 121 26.03 27.56 51.77
C ASP A 121 27.38 27.14 51.20
N SER A 122 28.41 27.46 51.98
CA SER A 122 29.81 27.71 51.65
C SER A 122 30.70 26.49 51.37
N SER A 123 31.45 26.55 50.25
CA SER A 123 32.91 26.24 50.06
C SER A 123 33.47 24.83 50.37
N PRO A 124 34.67 24.41 49.90
CA PRO A 124 35.57 24.94 48.86
C PRO A 124 35.95 23.94 47.76
N TYR A 125 36.47 24.51 46.69
CA TYR A 125 37.32 23.93 45.65
C TYR A 125 38.31 22.82 46.14
N HIS A 126 38.29 21.64 45.50
CA HIS A 126 39.42 20.69 45.49
C HIS A 126 40.15 20.81 44.14
N PRO A 127 41.46 21.11 44.11
CA PRO A 127 42.23 21.16 42.88
C PRO A 127 42.72 19.76 42.48
N GLY A 128 42.55 19.36 41.22
CA GLY A 128 43.34 18.26 40.63
C GLY A 128 42.60 17.07 40.01
N ALA A 129 41.43 17.26 39.40
CA ALA A 129 40.84 16.22 38.54
C ALA A 129 40.54 16.79 37.15
N ASP A 130 41.44 16.54 36.21
CA ASP A 130 41.22 16.82 34.79
C ASP A 130 40.12 15.88 34.24
N PRO A 131 39.02 16.40 33.66
CA PRO A 131 37.89 15.58 33.21
C PRO A 131 38.10 14.92 31.83
N HIS A 132 39.31 14.91 31.27
CA HIS A 132 39.57 14.46 29.89
C HIS A 132 40.30 13.10 29.77
N ALA A 133 40.45 12.33 30.84
CA ALA A 133 41.33 11.15 30.88
C ALA A 133 40.66 9.77 30.67
N GLU A 134 39.41 9.66 30.20
CA GLU A 134 38.75 8.34 30.06
C GLU A 134 38.12 8.08 28.68
N LEU A 135 38.87 8.23 27.58
CA LEU A 135 38.44 7.75 26.26
C LEU A 135 39.46 6.88 25.50
N SER A 136 40.53 6.40 26.13
CA SER A 136 41.61 5.70 25.42
C SER A 136 41.74 4.18 25.62
N ASN A 137 41.02 3.53 26.56
CA ASN A 137 41.35 2.13 26.91
C ASN A 137 40.21 1.10 26.80
N ALA A 138 39.26 1.26 25.87
CA ALA A 138 38.24 0.24 25.58
C ALA A 138 38.48 -0.51 24.25
N LEU A 139 39.74 -0.86 23.97
CA LEU A 139 40.07 -1.81 22.90
C LEU A 139 41.32 -2.58 23.31
N THR A 140 41.18 -3.69 24.05
CA THR A 140 41.99 -4.94 23.98
C THR A 140 41.59 -5.85 25.15
N ARG A 141 40.95 -7.00 24.86
CA ARG A 141 41.38 -8.35 25.27
C ARG A 141 40.22 -9.36 25.24
N LYS A 142 40.11 -9.99 24.08
CA LYS A 142 39.78 -11.39 23.80
C LYS A 142 39.86 -12.34 25.01
N GLY A 143 38.83 -13.18 25.16
CA GLY A 143 39.00 -14.58 25.59
C GLY A 143 38.25 -15.00 26.85
N ARG A 144 37.13 -15.71 26.65
CA ARG A 144 37.00 -17.07 27.18
C ARG A 144 36.27 -17.94 26.18
#